data_AF-A0A2D7W9X6-F1
#
_entry.id   AF-A0A2D7W9X6-F1
#
_cell.length_a   1.000
_cell.length_b   1.000
_cell.length_c   1.000
_cell.angle_alpha   90.00
_cell.angle_beta   90.00
_cell.angle_gamma   90.00
#
_symmetry.space_group_name_H-M   'P 1'
#
loop_
_entity.id
_entity.type
_entity.pdbx_description
1 polymer ?
#
loop_
_entity_poly.entity_id
_entity_poly.type
_entity_poly.pdbx_seq_one_letter_code
_entity_poly.pdbx_strand_id
1 'polypeptide(L)'
;MYCYDGGWYMIGICIHLLRRSTKTLLLIGAFAALGAGVLTLGIGMDTPWAPWERPSDTMFPPLLFILASFVATVAFCATTVVFHTLLKVVTDNPDKWWRFSGVLFLVAYGMFSFGSGTVEAAIMLNILHLIVGLPALTLLPRVLRKEQNSPSQTTVVF
;
A
#
# COMPACT_ATOMS: atom_id res chain seq x y z
N MET A 1 16.40 -30.64 -14.51
CA MET A 1 15.65 -30.28 -13.30
C MET A 1 16.46 -29.21 -12.58
N TYR A 2 16.24 -27.93 -12.93
CA TYR A 2 16.94 -26.78 -12.31
C TYR A 2 15.91 -26.04 -11.46
N CYS A 3 15.98 -26.18 -10.13
CA CYS A 3 14.99 -25.62 -9.21
C CYS A 3 15.60 -24.79 -8.08
N TYR A 4 16.80 -24.21 -8.25
CA TYR A 4 17.47 -23.47 -7.16
C TYR A 4 18.01 -22.07 -7.49
N ASP A 5 18.02 -21.61 -8.76
CA ASP A 5 18.50 -20.26 -9.11
C ASP A 5 17.40 -19.17 -9.20
N GLY A 6 16.13 -19.56 -9.31
CA GLY A 6 15.03 -18.61 -9.50
C GLY A 6 14.72 -17.72 -8.29
N GLY A 7 14.95 -18.22 -7.07
CA GLY A 7 14.57 -17.53 -5.83
C GLY A 7 15.41 -16.27 -5.55
N TRP A 8 16.73 -16.39 -5.66
CA TRP A 8 17.66 -15.27 -5.46
C TRP A 8 17.49 -14.18 -6.51
N TYR A 9 17.22 -14.58 -7.75
CA TYR A 9 16.95 -13.66 -8.85
C TYR A 9 15.66 -12.86 -8.62
N MET A 10 14.60 -13.53 -8.17
CA MET A 10 13.31 -12.88 -7.84
C MET A 10 13.43 -11.90 -6.67
N ILE A 11 14.20 -12.24 -5.63
CA ILE A 11 14.47 -11.34 -4.49
C ILE A 11 15.23 -10.09 -4.98
N GLY A 12 16.24 -10.26 -5.83
CA GLY A 12 16.99 -9.15 -6.43
C GLY A 12 16.10 -8.19 -7.24
N ILE A 13 15.17 -8.73 -8.05
CA ILE A 13 14.19 -7.93 -8.79
C ILE A 13 13.27 -7.16 -7.84
N CYS A 14 12.76 -7.81 -6.79
CA CYS A 14 11.87 -7.15 -5.83
C CYS A 14 12.59 -6.00 -5.11
N ILE A 15 13.83 -6.20 -4.65
CA ILE A 15 14.64 -5.15 -4.00
C ILE A 15 14.90 -3.99 -4.97
N HIS A 16 15.20 -4.28 -6.24
CA HIS A 16 15.42 -3.25 -7.25
C HIS A 16 14.15 -2.41 -7.50
N LEU A 17 13.00 -3.06 -7.67
CA LEU A 17 11.72 -2.40 -7.90
C LEU A 17 11.25 -1.61 -6.66
N LEU A 18 11.49 -2.11 -5.45
CA LEU A 18 11.25 -1.39 -4.20
C LEU A 18 12.10 -0.12 -4.12
N ARG A 19 13.42 -0.24 -4.36
CA ARG A 19 14.34 0.90 -4.33
C ARG A 19 13.95 1.98 -5.33
N ARG A 20 13.50 1.61 -6.53
CA ARG A 20 12.96 2.55 -7.54
C ARG A 20 11.65 3.19 -7.09
N SER A 21 10.77 2.41 -6.46
CA SER A 21 9.46 2.87 -6.00
C SER A 21 9.52 3.73 -4.73
N THR A 22 10.67 3.82 -4.06
CA THR A 22 10.88 4.59 -2.81
C THR A 22 10.24 5.97 -2.84
N LYS A 23 10.45 6.75 -3.91
CA LYS A 23 9.87 8.11 -4.01
C LYS A 23 8.35 8.08 -4.02
N THR A 24 7.76 7.15 -4.77
CA THR A 24 6.31 6.98 -4.85
C THR A 24 5.74 6.44 -3.54
N LEU A 25 6.43 5.50 -2.89
CA LEU A 25 6.07 4.97 -1.58
C LEU A 25 6.03 6.07 -0.52
N LEU A 26 7.10 6.90 -0.47
CA LEU A 26 7.18 8.04 0.45
C LEU A 26 6.13 9.10 0.15
N LEU A 27 5.82 9.35 -1.13
CA LEU A 27 4.78 10.31 -1.52
C LEU A 27 3.39 9.84 -1.06
N ILE A 28 3.04 8.57 -1.30
CA ILE A 28 1.76 8.01 -0.85
C ILE A 28 1.70 7.99 0.68
N GLY A 29 2.82 7.64 1.34
CA GLY A 29 2.96 7.76 2.79
C GLY A 29 2.73 9.19 3.30
N ALA A 30 3.28 10.19 2.62
CA ALA A 30 3.08 11.59 2.98
C ALA A 30 1.61 12.02 2.84
N PHE A 31 0.90 11.56 1.80
CA PHE A 31 -0.55 11.77 1.69
C PHE A 31 -1.32 11.12 2.83
N ALA A 32 -0.94 9.91 3.25
CA ALA A 32 -1.54 9.26 4.41
C ALA A 32 -1.31 10.06 5.70
N ALA A 33 -0.08 10.53 5.93
CA ALA A 33 0.27 11.34 7.09
C ALA A 33 -0.50 12.67 7.12
N LEU A 34 -0.57 13.37 5.98
CA LEU A 34 -1.32 14.61 5.84
C LEU A 34 -2.83 14.37 6.03
N GLY A 35 -3.38 13.32 5.41
CA GLY A 35 -4.78 12.94 5.59
C GLY A 35 -5.11 12.64 7.05
N ALA A 36 -4.31 11.80 7.69
CA ALA A 36 -4.43 11.49 9.12
C ALA A 36 -4.31 12.75 9.99
N GLY A 37 -3.39 13.66 9.66
CA GLY A 37 -3.18 14.91 10.40
C GLY A 37 -4.37 15.86 10.26
N VAL A 38 -4.93 16.01 9.06
CA VAL A 38 -6.15 16.81 8.85
C VAL A 38 -7.33 16.22 9.61
N LEU A 39 -7.50 14.89 9.57
CA LEU A 39 -8.61 14.22 10.25
C LEU A 39 -8.49 14.33 11.78
N THR A 40 -7.30 14.09 12.34
CA THR A 40 -7.09 14.08 13.81
C THR A 40 -6.89 15.47 14.41
N LEU A 41 -6.07 16.33 13.82
CA LEU A 41 -5.76 17.67 14.37
C LEU A 41 -6.67 18.76 13.80
N GLY A 42 -7.08 18.63 12.54
CA GLY A 42 -7.91 19.64 11.88
C GLY A 42 -9.40 19.48 12.21
N ILE A 43 -9.92 18.27 12.06
CA ILE A 43 -11.33 17.94 12.32
C ILE A 43 -11.53 17.53 13.79
N GLY A 44 -10.51 16.96 14.43
CA GLY A 44 -10.62 16.46 15.81
C GLY A 44 -11.20 15.06 15.89
N MET A 45 -11.02 14.23 14.84
CA MET A 45 -11.55 12.87 14.84
C MET A 45 -10.68 11.95 15.70
N ASP A 46 -11.31 11.29 16.67
CA ASP A 46 -10.63 10.35 17.57
C ASP A 46 -10.55 8.96 16.97
N THR A 47 -9.43 8.27 17.25
CA THR A 47 -9.16 6.94 16.71
C THR A 47 -8.91 5.91 17.80
N PRO A 48 -9.67 4.81 17.84
CA PRO A 48 -9.36 3.72 18.76
C PRO A 48 -8.01 3.11 18.42
N TRP A 49 -7.24 2.75 19.46
CA TRP A 49 -5.92 2.12 19.36
C TRP A 49 -5.96 0.76 18.65
N ALA A 50 -7.09 0.06 18.76
CA ALA A 50 -7.38 -1.18 18.07
C ALA A 50 -8.87 -1.22 17.70
N PRO A 51 -9.28 -0.67 16.54
CA PRO A 51 -10.69 -0.60 16.16
C PRO A 51 -11.37 -1.97 16.09
N TRP A 52 -10.60 -3.04 15.89
CA TRP A 52 -11.09 -4.42 15.87
C TRP A 52 -11.22 -5.06 17.27
N GLU A 53 -10.73 -4.42 18.33
CA GLU A 53 -10.84 -4.90 19.71
C GLU A 53 -12.03 -4.24 20.43
N ARG A 54 -13.03 -5.06 20.77
CA ARG A 54 -14.36 -4.57 21.17
C ARG A 54 -14.52 -4.02 22.61
N PRO A 55 -13.50 -3.98 23.49
CA PRO A 55 -13.63 -3.21 24.72
C PRO A 55 -12.45 -2.25 24.99
N SER A 56 -11.71 -1.79 23.97
CA SER A 56 -10.61 -0.83 24.18
C SER A 56 -11.13 0.60 24.21
N ASP A 57 -11.14 1.24 25.38
CA ASP A 57 -11.36 2.70 25.53
C ASP A 57 -10.10 3.52 25.19
N THR A 58 -9.00 2.85 24.85
CA THR A 58 -7.73 3.49 24.50
C THR A 58 -7.80 4.11 23.11
N MET A 59 -7.57 5.43 23.05
CA MET A 59 -7.46 6.19 21.80
C MET A 59 -5.98 6.40 21.43
N PHE A 60 -5.70 6.47 20.13
CA PHE A 60 -4.40 6.89 19.64
C PHE A 60 -4.17 8.38 19.94
N PRO A 61 -3.02 8.74 20.50
CA PRO A 61 -2.55 10.12 20.43
C PRO A 61 -2.42 10.55 18.96
N PRO A 62 -2.88 11.76 18.57
CA PRO A 62 -2.91 12.20 17.17
C PRO A 62 -1.57 12.05 16.43
N LEU A 63 -0.47 12.42 17.09
CA LEU A 63 0.89 12.29 16.55
C LEU A 63 1.28 10.83 16.26
N LEU A 64 0.88 9.90 17.14
CA LEU A 64 1.15 8.47 16.95
C LEU A 64 0.29 7.91 15.82
N PHE A 65 -0.96 8.37 15.68
CA PHE A 65 -1.82 7.97 14.56
C PHE A 65 -1.29 8.44 13.20
N ILE A 66 -0.79 9.68 13.12
CA ILE A 66 -0.16 10.22 11.91
C ILE A 66 1.07 9.39 11.51
N LEU A 67 1.94 9.11 12.48
CA LEU A 67 3.14 8.30 12.25
C LEU A 67 2.79 6.86 11.86
N ALA A 68 1.82 6.24 12.55
CA ALA A 68 1.34 4.90 12.24
C ALA A 68 0.75 4.85 10.83
N SER A 69 -0.04 5.84 10.43
CA SER A 69 -0.63 5.96 9.09
C SER A 69 0.45 6.06 8.00
N PHE A 70 1.51 6.84 8.24
CA PHE A 70 2.65 6.91 7.35
C PHE A 70 3.35 5.55 7.19
N VAL A 71 3.75 4.94 8.32
CA VAL A 71 4.52 3.69 8.33
C VAL A 71 3.71 2.54 7.74
N ALA A 72 2.44 2.40 8.15
CA ALA A 72 1.54 1.39 7.61
C ALA A 72 1.37 1.54 6.10
N THR A 73 1.21 2.77 5.60
CA THR A 73 1.07 3.04 4.17
C THR A 73 2.31 2.66 3.39
N VAL A 74 3.50 3.06 3.86
CA VAL A 74 4.76 2.71 3.20
C VAL A 74 4.96 1.20 3.19
N ALA A 75 4.69 0.52 4.30
CA ALA A 75 4.80 -0.94 4.42
C ALA A 75 3.82 -1.65 3.48
N PHE A 76 2.53 -1.30 3.50
CA PHE A 76 1.52 -1.88 2.62
C PHE A 76 1.87 -1.66 1.15
N CYS A 77 2.21 -0.43 0.76
CA CYS A 77 2.58 -0.15 -0.62
C CYS A 77 3.83 -0.92 -1.05
N ALA A 78 4.82 -1.11 -0.17
CA ALA A 78 6.00 -1.94 -0.44
C ALA A 78 5.61 -3.40 -0.69
N THR A 79 4.73 -3.99 0.13
CA THR A 79 4.18 -5.33 -0.10
C THR A 79 3.45 -5.41 -1.44
N THR A 80 2.71 -4.37 -1.81
CA THR A 80 1.98 -4.36 -3.07
C THR A 80 2.89 -4.30 -4.32
N VAL A 81 4.10 -3.73 -4.21
CA VAL A 81 5.13 -3.81 -5.26
C VAL A 81 5.56 -5.26 -5.48
N VAL A 82 5.79 -6.00 -4.38
CA VAL A 82 6.13 -7.42 -4.43
C VAL A 82 4.97 -8.21 -5.03
N PHE A 83 3.74 -7.94 -4.61
CA PHE A 83 2.55 -8.58 -5.16
C PHE A 83 2.37 -8.32 -6.67
N HIS A 84 2.55 -7.09 -7.14
CA HIS A 84 2.50 -6.78 -8.58
C HIS A 84 3.58 -7.54 -9.35
N THR A 85 4.78 -7.64 -8.78
CA THR A 85 5.89 -8.40 -9.36
C THR A 85 5.54 -9.89 -9.48
N LEU A 86 4.90 -10.47 -8.46
CA LEU A 86 4.43 -11.85 -8.50
C LEU A 86 3.31 -12.05 -9.53
N LEU A 87 2.38 -11.09 -9.67
CA LEU A 87 1.38 -11.13 -10.73
C LEU A 87 2.03 -11.19 -12.10
N LYS A 88 3.12 -10.44 -12.35
CA LYS A 88 3.84 -10.52 -13.64
C LYS A 88 4.41 -11.91 -13.94
N VAL A 89 4.72 -12.71 -12.92
CA VAL A 89 5.25 -14.06 -13.09
C VAL A 89 4.13 -15.08 -13.33
N VAL A 90 2.97 -14.89 -12.68
CA VAL A 90 1.89 -15.88 -12.63
C VAL A 90 0.78 -15.62 -13.66
N THR A 91 0.65 -14.40 -14.19
CA THR A 91 -0.40 -14.06 -15.15
C THR A 91 0.09 -13.33 -16.40
N ASP A 92 -0.57 -13.62 -17.53
CA ASP A 92 -0.37 -12.92 -18.81
C ASP A 92 -0.81 -11.45 -18.77
N ASN A 93 -1.67 -11.07 -17.81
CA ASN A 93 -2.26 -9.72 -17.74
C ASN A 93 -2.14 -9.10 -16.33
N PRO A 94 -0.92 -8.78 -15.88
CA PRO A 94 -0.65 -8.32 -14.50
C PRO A 94 -1.39 -7.02 -14.14
N ASP A 95 -1.53 -6.08 -15.08
CA ASP A 95 -2.20 -4.81 -14.81
C ASP A 95 -3.72 -4.94 -14.64
N LYS A 96 -4.35 -5.90 -15.35
CA LYS A 96 -5.77 -6.20 -15.19
C LYS A 96 -6.02 -6.83 -13.81
N TRP A 97 -5.19 -7.81 -13.45
CA TRP A 97 -5.27 -8.47 -12.15
C TRP A 97 -4.97 -7.54 -10.99
N TRP A 98 -3.99 -6.65 -11.13
CA TRP A 98 -3.68 -5.61 -10.16
C TRP A 98 -4.88 -4.69 -9.89
N ARG A 99 -5.54 -4.20 -10.95
CA ARG A 99 -6.73 -3.35 -10.81
C ARG A 99 -7.87 -4.11 -10.16
N PHE A 100 -8.11 -5.36 -10.59
CA PHE A 100 -9.16 -6.19 -10.03
C PHE A 100 -8.93 -6.47 -8.54
N SER A 101 -7.73 -6.93 -8.16
CA SER A 101 -7.38 -7.21 -6.76
C SER A 101 -7.40 -5.96 -5.90
N GLY A 102 -6.93 -4.83 -6.43
CA GLY A 102 -6.94 -3.57 -5.69
C GLY A 102 -8.35 -3.02 -5.49
N VAL A 103 -9.22 -3.06 -6.51
CA VAL A 103 -10.64 -2.68 -6.36
C VAL A 103 -11.34 -3.60 -5.37
N LEU A 104 -11.09 -4.92 -5.45
CA LEU A 104 -11.64 -5.88 -4.50
C LEU A 104 -11.18 -5.58 -3.06
N PHE A 105 -9.89 -5.27 -2.88
CA PHE A 105 -9.34 -4.87 -1.58
C PHE A 105 -9.98 -3.59 -1.05
N LEU A 106 -10.16 -2.57 -1.91
CA LEU A 106 -10.82 -1.32 -1.56
C LEU A 106 -12.24 -1.53 -1.04
N VAL A 107 -13.01 -2.38 -1.72
CA VAL A 107 -14.38 -2.70 -1.31
C VAL A 107 -14.39 -3.54 -0.03
N ALA A 108 -13.60 -4.60 0.02
CA ALA A 108 -13.57 -5.52 1.16
C ALA A 108 -13.11 -4.82 2.45
N TYR A 109 -11.99 -4.08 2.38
CA TYR A 109 -11.48 -3.34 3.52
C TYR A 109 -12.43 -2.19 3.92
N GLY A 110 -13.00 -1.48 2.93
CA GLY A 110 -13.95 -0.40 3.21
C GLY A 110 -15.22 -0.89 3.92
N MET A 111 -15.71 -2.09 3.59
CA MET A 111 -16.80 -2.72 4.34
C MET A 111 -16.34 -3.21 5.72
N PHE A 112 -15.14 -3.79 5.82
CA PHE A 112 -14.60 -4.31 7.08
C PHE A 112 -14.34 -3.18 8.10
N SER A 113 -13.98 -1.98 7.66
CA SER A 113 -13.70 -0.85 8.55
C SER A 113 -14.94 -0.37 9.32
N PHE A 114 -16.17 -0.68 8.89
CA PHE A 114 -17.37 -0.44 9.70
C PHE A 114 -17.47 -1.33 10.94
N GLY A 115 -16.63 -2.37 11.04
CA GLY A 115 -16.45 -3.16 12.25
C GLY A 115 -15.60 -2.48 13.34
N SER A 116 -15.14 -1.24 13.12
CA SER A 116 -14.17 -0.50 13.96
C SER A 116 -14.68 0.02 15.32
N GLY A 117 -15.86 -0.44 15.75
CA GLY A 117 -16.45 -0.06 17.04
C GLY A 117 -17.22 1.26 17.03
N THR A 118 -16.76 2.29 16.29
CA THR A 118 -17.46 3.58 16.17
C THR A 118 -17.66 4.01 14.71
N VAL A 119 -18.73 4.77 14.45
CA VAL A 119 -19.02 5.32 13.12
C VAL A 119 -17.92 6.30 12.67
N GLU A 120 -17.40 7.07 13.61
CA GLU A 120 -16.34 8.04 13.38
C GLU A 120 -15.03 7.38 12.92
N ALA A 121 -14.59 6.33 13.62
CA ALA A 121 -13.44 5.54 13.24
C ALA A 121 -13.63 4.89 11.85
N ALA A 122 -14.82 4.38 11.57
CA ALA A 122 -15.15 3.77 10.28
C ALA A 122 -15.05 4.78 9.13
N ILE A 123 -15.58 5.99 9.30
CA ILE A 123 -15.50 7.07 8.30
C ILE A 123 -14.06 7.47 8.09
N MET A 124 -13.33 7.72 9.17
CA MET A 124 -11.95 8.17 9.10
C MET A 124 -11.05 7.12 8.43
N LEU A 125 -11.18 5.84 8.79
CA LEU A 125 -10.44 4.74 8.17
C LEU A 125 -10.77 4.62 6.68
N ASN A 126 -12.04 4.78 6.28
CA ASN A 126 -12.44 4.79 4.87
C ASN A 126 -11.83 5.96 4.08
N ILE A 127 -11.83 7.16 4.65
CA ILE A 127 -11.22 8.34 4.02
C ILE A 127 -9.72 8.09 3.81
N LEU A 128 -9.02 7.67 4.87
CA LEU A 128 -7.59 7.37 4.80
C LEU A 128 -7.29 6.25 3.81
N HIS A 129 -8.14 5.23 3.78
CA HIS A 129 -8.04 4.12 2.84
C HIS A 129 -8.20 4.57 1.39
N LEU A 130 -9.09 5.51 1.09
CA LEU A 130 -9.24 6.08 -0.25
C LEU A 130 -8.06 6.98 -0.64
N ILE A 131 -7.59 7.82 0.30
CA ILE A 131 -6.40 8.69 0.12
C ILE A 131 -5.18 7.86 -0.24
N VAL A 132 -5.03 6.66 0.30
CA VAL A 132 -3.90 5.77 0.02
C VAL A 132 -4.15 4.86 -1.17
N GLY A 133 -5.33 4.23 -1.22
CA GLY A 133 -5.67 3.19 -2.19
C GLY A 133 -5.75 3.71 -3.62
N LEU A 134 -6.30 4.91 -3.84
CA LEU A 134 -6.43 5.48 -5.18
C LEU A 134 -5.06 5.86 -5.79
N PRO A 135 -4.16 6.59 -5.08
CA PRO A 135 -2.81 6.81 -5.55
C PRO A 135 -2.00 5.52 -5.73
N ALA A 136 -2.14 4.55 -4.83
CA ALA A 136 -1.46 3.26 -4.96
C ALA A 136 -1.88 2.54 -6.24
N LEU A 137 -3.19 2.43 -6.50
CA LEU A 137 -3.73 1.79 -7.71
C LEU A 137 -3.26 2.43 -9.01
N THR A 138 -3.06 3.74 -9.02
CA THR A 138 -2.79 4.52 -10.23
C THR A 138 -1.30 4.78 -10.46
N LEU A 139 -0.52 5.08 -9.41
CA LEU A 139 0.88 5.49 -9.51
C LEU A 139 1.83 4.30 -9.53
N LEU A 140 1.59 3.25 -8.74
CA LEU A 140 2.49 2.09 -8.67
C LEU A 140 2.66 1.38 -10.03
N PRO A 141 1.58 1.04 -10.77
CA PRO A 141 1.73 0.40 -12.08
C PRO A 141 2.47 1.27 -13.08
N ARG A 142 2.33 2.61 -13.00
CA ARG A 142 2.99 3.55 -13.91
C ARG A 142 4.50 3.56 -13.69
N VAL A 143 4.95 3.56 -12.44
CA VAL A 143 6.37 3.49 -12.09
C VAL A 143 6.96 2.14 -12.51
N LEU A 144 6.24 1.06 -12.24
CA LEU A 144 6.68 -0.30 -12.60
C LEU A 144 6.67 -0.57 -14.12
N ARG A 145 5.82 0.10 -14.89
CA ARG A 145 5.77 0.01 -16.36
C ARG A 145 6.86 0.83 -17.04
N LYS A 146 7.14 2.05 -16.54
CA LYS A 146 8.14 2.95 -17.13
C LYS A 146 9.53 2.30 -17.17
N GLU A 147 9.85 1.49 -16.16
CA GLU A 147 11.12 0.76 -16.10
C GLU A 147 11.20 -0.42 -17.07
N GLN A 148 10.09 -1.12 -17.32
CA GLN A 148 10.08 -2.24 -18.28
C GLN A 148 10.31 -1.78 -19.73
N ASN A 149 9.95 -0.53 -20.03
CA ASN A 149 10.18 0.11 -21.33
C ASN A 149 11.49 0.92 -21.38
N SER A 150 12.21 1.06 -20.27
CA SER A 150 13.53 1.69 -20.26
C SER A 150 14.56 0.68 -20.80
N PRO A 151 15.42 1.05 -21.77
CA PRO A 151 16.39 0.14 -22.41
C PRO A 151 17.60 -0.18 -21.50
N SER A 152 17.39 -0.20 -20.18
CA SER A 152 18.35 -0.75 -19.21
C SER A 152 17.95 -2.17 -18.82
N GLN A 153 17.44 -2.96 -19.77
CA GLN A 153 17.82 -4.36 -19.80
C GLN A 153 19.31 -4.36 -20.07
N THR A 154 20.11 -4.40 -19.00
CA THR A 154 21.47 -4.92 -19.11
C THR A 154 21.32 -6.29 -19.74
N THR A 155 21.63 -6.37 -21.03
CA THR A 155 22.01 -7.60 -21.70
C THR A 155 23.08 -8.21 -20.80
N VAL A 156 22.69 -9.20 -20.00
CA VAL A 156 23.69 -10.13 -19.46
C VAL A 156 24.07 -10.96 -20.67
N VAL A 157 25.08 -10.48 -21.38
CA VAL A 157 25.73 -11.18 -22.47
C VAL A 157 26.37 -12.42 -21.84
N PHE A 158 25.92 -13.60 -22.26
CA PHE A 158 26.66 -14.84 -22.07
C PHE A 158 27.85 -14.88 -23.02
#